data_AF-A0A7J3QF43-F1
#
_entry.id   AF-A0A7J3QF43-F1
#
_cell.length_a   1.000
_cell.length_b   1.000
_cell.length_c   1.000
_cell.angle_alpha   90.00
_cell.angle_beta   90.00
_cell.angle_gamma   90.00
#
_symmetry.space_group_name_H-M   'P 1'
#
loop_
_entity.id
_entity.type
_entity.pdbx_description
1 polymer ?
#
loop_
_entity_poly.entity_id
_entity_poly.type
_entity_poly.pdbx_seq_one_letter_code
_entity_poly.pdbx_strand_id
1 'polypeptide(L)'
;EKLPAGPDIDKSDTIIIVEGRADVINMLRYGYRNVIALEGAHGMKIPEVIVRLAAKKNAILFVDGDRMGELIARDVIKVADIDYVARAPPGREVEELTGKEIAKALKNLIPAKQFLEMMEKKPMETPTEIQPQTIEQAQPRQEAIAVSEVQPSAPLPEAKIEVKPAEAFEIPLNVINEGKKLLGTLEAILLDSNWNIIDKVSVRDLVEKLQQADYGKIQAIVFDGIVTQRLLDVASSKGIKLIIGIRIGNISKKPENVIVMTFQDIFGVAS
;
A
#
# COMPACT_ATOMS: atom_id res chain seq x y z
N GLU A 1 15.56 0.50 27.47
CA GLU A 1 14.15 0.44 27.90
C GLU A 1 13.59 -0.93 27.56
N LYS A 2 12.71 -1.50 28.39
CA LYS A 2 12.05 -2.80 28.12
C LYS A 2 10.56 -2.52 27.85
N LEU A 3 10.16 -2.54 26.59
CA LEU A 3 8.77 -2.35 26.17
C LEU A 3 8.10 -3.71 25.91
N PRO A 4 6.79 -3.85 26.13
CA PRO A 4 6.02 -5.00 25.68
C PRO A 4 6.16 -5.13 24.16
N ALA A 5 6.67 -6.27 23.70
CA ALA A 5 6.92 -6.50 22.30
C ALA A 5 6.73 -7.97 21.94
N GLY A 6 6.44 -8.20 20.67
CA GLY A 6 6.45 -9.51 20.06
C GLY A 6 7.89 -10.01 19.85
N PRO A 7 8.06 -11.34 19.74
CA PRO A 7 9.37 -11.98 19.70
C PRO A 7 10.17 -11.71 18.43
N ASP A 8 9.54 -11.22 17.37
CA ASP A 8 10.17 -11.05 16.06
C ASP A 8 10.49 -9.57 15.73
N ILE A 9 10.34 -8.66 16.71
CA ILE A 9 10.52 -7.21 16.52
C ILE A 9 11.92 -6.84 15.96
N ASP A 10 12.96 -7.54 16.41
CA ASP A 10 14.33 -7.28 15.96
C ASP A 10 14.61 -7.87 14.57
N LYS A 11 13.89 -8.93 14.18
CA LYS A 11 14.12 -9.70 12.95
C LYS A 11 13.31 -9.21 11.76
N SER A 12 12.12 -8.65 12.00
CA SER A 12 11.23 -8.22 10.92
C SER A 12 11.64 -6.87 10.35
N ASP A 13 11.57 -6.71 9.02
CA ASP A 13 11.83 -5.43 8.33
C ASP A 13 10.68 -4.43 8.52
N THR A 14 9.48 -4.93 8.84
CA THR A 14 8.30 -4.15 9.17
C THR A 14 7.95 -4.35 10.64
N ILE A 15 7.58 -3.27 11.32
CA ILE A 15 7.14 -3.30 12.72
C ILE A 15 5.76 -2.66 12.84
N ILE A 16 4.96 -3.18 13.79
CA ILE A 16 3.66 -2.61 14.13
C ILE A 16 3.77 -2.01 15.53
N ILE A 17 3.59 -0.71 15.64
CA ILE A 17 3.62 0.04 16.88
C ILE A 17 2.17 0.20 17.36
N VAL A 18 1.87 -0.19 18.60
CA VAL A 18 0.54 -0.11 19.23
C VAL A 18 0.62 0.70 20.52
N GLU A 19 -0.51 1.14 21.06
CA GLU A 19 -0.53 2.02 22.24
C GLU A 19 -0.16 1.27 23.52
N GLY A 20 -0.76 0.10 23.72
CA GLY A 20 -0.76 -0.62 24.99
C GLY A 20 -0.28 -2.06 24.91
N ARG A 21 -0.03 -2.62 26.11
CA ARG A 21 0.33 -4.03 26.27
C ARG A 21 -0.80 -4.98 25.86
N ALA A 22 -2.06 -4.59 26.08
CA ALA A 22 -3.20 -5.42 25.73
C ALA A 22 -3.33 -5.59 24.21
N ASP A 23 -3.05 -4.54 23.44
CA ASP A 23 -2.93 -4.58 21.99
C ASP A 23 -1.87 -5.58 21.55
N VAL A 24 -0.67 -5.53 22.15
CA VAL A 24 0.41 -6.50 21.88
C VAL A 24 -0.08 -7.92 22.09
N ILE A 25 -0.79 -8.18 23.20
CA ILE A 25 -1.33 -9.51 23.50
C ILE A 25 -2.35 -9.94 22.45
N ASN A 26 -3.27 -9.04 22.05
CA ASN A 26 -4.29 -9.36 21.07
C ASN A 26 -3.68 -9.59 19.67
N MET A 27 -2.73 -8.76 19.27
CA MET A 27 -1.98 -8.89 18.02
C MET A 27 -1.20 -10.22 17.98
N LEU A 28 -0.53 -10.60 19.08
CA LEU A 28 0.16 -11.89 19.19
C LEU A 28 -0.79 -13.07 19.12
N ARG A 29 -1.98 -12.97 19.75
CA ARG A 29 -3.04 -13.99 19.67
C ARG A 29 -3.43 -14.30 18.23
N TYR A 30 -3.38 -13.30 17.34
CA TYR A 30 -3.70 -13.44 15.92
C TYR A 30 -2.47 -13.59 15.01
N GLY A 31 -1.28 -13.83 15.57
CA GLY A 31 -0.08 -14.20 14.81
C GLY A 31 0.79 -13.03 14.35
N TYR A 32 0.49 -11.80 14.77
CA TYR A 32 1.34 -10.64 14.51
C TYR A 32 2.45 -10.58 15.56
N ARG A 33 3.65 -11.04 15.18
CA ARG A 33 4.80 -11.24 16.09
C ARG A 33 5.82 -10.10 16.06
N ASN A 34 5.64 -9.16 15.14
CA ASN A 34 6.47 -7.97 14.91
C ASN A 34 5.85 -6.70 15.54
N VAL A 35 5.13 -6.84 16.64
CA VAL A 35 4.40 -5.77 17.31
C VAL A 35 5.19 -5.21 18.51
N ILE A 36 5.08 -3.92 18.82
CA ILE A 36 5.68 -3.29 20.00
C ILE A 36 4.75 -2.21 20.57
N ALA A 37 4.62 -2.15 21.89
CA ALA A 37 3.82 -1.14 22.57
C ALA A 37 4.61 0.15 22.83
N LEU A 38 3.92 1.28 22.74
CA LEU A 38 4.39 2.59 23.21
C LEU A 38 4.34 2.72 24.74
N GLU A 39 3.44 1.96 25.40
CA GLU A 39 3.06 2.09 26.81
C GLU A 39 2.49 3.48 27.16
N GLY A 40 1.44 3.88 26.43
CA GLY A 40 0.65 5.06 26.75
C GLY A 40 1.34 6.38 26.41
N ALA A 41 1.20 6.84 25.16
CA ALA A 41 1.73 8.13 24.69
C ALA A 41 0.92 9.36 25.16
N HIS A 42 0.05 9.23 26.17
CA HIS A 42 -0.71 10.35 26.73
C HIS A 42 0.14 11.14 27.72
N GLY A 43 0.82 12.19 27.22
CA GLY A 43 1.59 13.13 28.02
C GLY A 43 2.97 12.64 28.47
N MET A 44 3.38 11.44 28.06
CA MET A 44 4.72 10.90 28.28
C MET A 44 5.59 10.97 27.03
N LYS A 45 6.91 11.13 27.22
CA LYS A 45 7.90 11.14 26.15
C LYS A 45 7.90 9.77 25.46
N ILE A 46 7.81 9.77 24.13
CA ILE A 46 7.89 8.54 23.32
C ILE A 46 9.25 7.87 23.58
N PRO A 47 9.30 6.56 23.89
CA PRO A 47 10.54 5.85 24.16
C PRO A 47 11.54 5.93 22.99
N GLU A 48 12.83 6.11 23.30
CA GLU A 48 13.88 6.26 22.27
C GLU A 48 14.06 4.98 21.45
N VAL A 49 13.70 3.82 22.03
CA VAL A 49 13.66 2.55 21.32
C VAL A 49 12.71 2.60 20.13
N ILE A 50 11.54 3.22 20.28
CA ILE A 50 10.53 3.33 19.21
C ILE A 50 11.04 4.22 18.09
N VAL A 51 11.56 5.40 18.43
CA VAL A 51 12.12 6.35 17.45
C VAL A 51 13.23 5.69 16.63
N ARG A 52 14.15 4.98 17.29
CA ARG A 52 15.25 4.28 16.63
C ARG A 52 14.78 3.13 15.75
N LEU A 53 13.77 2.38 16.18
CA LEU A 53 13.22 1.28 15.39
C LEU A 53 12.48 1.80 14.16
N ALA A 54 11.68 2.86 14.34
CA ALA A 54 10.94 3.52 13.27
C ALA A 54 11.87 4.07 12.17
N ALA A 55 13.00 4.69 12.55
CA ALA A 55 13.99 5.17 11.58
C ALA A 55 14.75 4.08 10.79
N LYS A 56 14.66 2.81 11.20
CA LYS A 56 15.43 1.70 10.60
C LYS A 56 14.57 0.69 9.84
N LYS A 57 13.26 0.70 10.07
CA LYS A 57 12.33 -0.35 9.67
C LYS A 57 11.06 0.32 9.16
N ASN A 58 10.33 -0.36 8.29
CA ASN A 58 9.02 0.13 7.87
C ASN A 58 8.05 0.10 9.07
N ALA A 59 7.61 1.26 9.52
CA ALA A 59 6.88 1.47 10.76
C ALA A 59 5.39 1.74 10.49
N ILE A 60 4.55 0.83 10.99
CA ILE A 60 3.09 0.97 10.98
C ILE A 60 2.63 1.32 12.40
N LEU A 61 2.03 2.49 12.57
CA LEU A 61 1.37 2.86 13.82
C LEU A 61 -0.10 2.43 13.79
N PHE A 62 -0.51 1.54 14.68
CA PHE A 62 -1.88 1.07 14.80
C PHE A 62 -2.52 1.62 16.07
N VAL A 63 -3.46 2.54 15.87
CA VAL A 63 -4.17 3.25 16.94
C VAL A 63 -5.63 2.85 17.04
N ASP A 64 -6.22 3.16 18.19
CA ASP A 64 -7.62 2.96 18.48
C ASP A 64 -8.53 3.80 17.57
N GLY A 65 -9.79 3.36 17.47
CA GLY A 65 -10.80 3.94 16.59
C GLY A 65 -11.48 5.17 17.17
N ASP A 66 -10.87 5.82 18.15
CA ASP A 66 -11.43 6.94 18.89
C ASP A 66 -10.62 8.23 18.68
N ARG A 67 -11.06 9.31 19.32
CA ARG A 67 -10.39 10.61 19.20
C ARG A 67 -9.04 10.62 19.93
N MET A 68 -8.86 9.81 20.97
CA MET A 68 -7.60 9.76 21.71
C MET A 68 -6.50 9.07 20.90
N GLY A 69 -6.82 7.97 20.21
CA GLY A 69 -5.92 7.30 19.29
C GLY A 69 -5.50 8.20 18.11
N GLU A 70 -6.40 9.05 17.61
CA GLU A 70 -6.04 10.06 16.59
C GLU A 70 -5.02 11.10 17.11
N LEU A 71 -5.15 11.54 18.37
CA LEU A 71 -4.20 12.45 18.99
C LEU A 71 -2.84 11.80 19.22
N ILE A 72 -2.83 10.54 19.67
CA ILE A 72 -1.61 9.74 19.84
C ILE A 72 -0.92 9.57 18.49
N ALA A 73 -1.66 9.21 17.44
CA ALA A 73 -1.10 9.09 16.10
C ALA A 73 -0.38 10.38 15.68
N ARG A 74 -1.05 11.53 15.84
CA ARG A 74 -0.46 12.83 15.50
C ARG A 74 0.83 13.12 16.26
N ASP A 75 0.83 12.85 17.56
CA ASP A 75 1.96 13.19 18.42
C ASP A 75 3.15 12.25 18.16
N VAL A 76 2.88 10.97 17.86
CA VAL A 76 3.92 10.00 17.47
C VAL A 76 4.52 10.32 16.10
N ILE A 77 3.69 10.62 15.09
CA ILE A 77 4.17 10.94 13.73
C ILE A 77 5.08 12.18 13.72
N LYS A 78 4.88 13.13 14.65
CA LYS A 78 5.75 14.32 14.77
C LYS A 78 7.15 14.03 15.31
N VAL A 79 7.32 12.92 16.03
CA VAL A 79 8.54 12.63 16.78
C VAL A 79 9.27 11.40 16.22
N ALA A 80 8.55 10.47 15.62
CA ALA A 80 9.08 9.22 15.06
C ALA A 80 8.77 9.13 13.55
N ASP A 81 9.67 8.46 12.81
CA ASP A 81 9.54 8.22 11.38
C ASP A 81 8.53 7.11 11.10
N ILE A 82 7.25 7.46 11.06
CA ILE A 82 6.14 6.54 10.82
C ILE A 82 5.79 6.56 9.34
N ASP A 83 5.81 5.40 8.68
CA ASP A 83 5.42 5.28 7.27
C ASP A 83 3.90 5.29 7.11
N TYR A 84 3.22 4.50 7.95
CA TYR A 84 1.80 4.21 7.81
C TYR A 84 1.05 4.25 9.13
N VAL A 85 -0.23 4.62 9.06
CA VAL A 85 -1.18 4.57 10.16
C VAL A 85 -2.28 3.57 9.81
N ALA A 86 -2.51 2.61 10.70
CA ALA A 86 -3.71 1.78 10.72
C ALA A 86 -4.64 2.33 11.82
N ARG A 87 -5.94 2.39 11.54
CA ARG A 87 -6.95 2.78 12.54
C ARG A 87 -7.92 1.65 12.78
N ALA A 88 -8.22 1.39 14.04
CA ALA A 88 -9.31 0.48 14.39
C ALA A 88 -10.65 1.05 13.88
N PRO A 89 -11.69 0.21 13.70
CA PRO A 89 -13.03 0.69 13.37
C PRO A 89 -13.51 1.74 14.38
N PRO A 90 -14.34 2.73 13.98
CA PRO A 90 -14.78 3.79 14.87
C PRO A 90 -15.38 3.26 16.19
N GLY A 91 -14.88 3.78 17.32
CA GLY A 91 -15.31 3.38 18.66
C GLY A 91 -14.87 1.99 19.11
N ARG A 92 -13.89 1.37 18.42
CA ARG A 92 -13.31 0.08 18.80
C ARG A 92 -11.85 0.26 19.19
N GLU A 93 -11.43 -0.50 20.19
CA GLU A 93 -10.05 -0.56 20.67
C GLU A 93 -9.32 -1.76 20.05
N VAL A 94 -8.01 -1.63 19.82
CA VAL A 94 -7.17 -2.67 19.21
C VAL A 94 -7.19 -3.95 20.05
N GLU A 95 -7.22 -3.84 21.38
CA GLU A 95 -7.31 -4.98 22.30
C GLU A 95 -8.58 -5.83 22.13
N GLU A 96 -9.65 -5.26 21.59
CA GLU A 96 -10.95 -5.95 21.40
C GLU A 96 -11.18 -6.48 19.97
N LEU A 97 -10.27 -6.18 19.04
CA LEU A 97 -10.46 -6.54 17.64
C LEU A 97 -10.32 -8.04 17.40
N THR A 98 -11.15 -8.55 16.50
CA THR A 98 -10.96 -9.90 15.93
C THR A 98 -9.82 -9.89 14.92
N GLY A 99 -9.23 -11.06 14.64
CA GLY A 99 -8.17 -11.19 13.62
C GLY A 99 -8.59 -10.70 12.23
N LYS A 100 -9.89 -10.78 11.88
CA LYS A 100 -10.43 -10.24 10.62
C LYS A 100 -10.43 -8.72 10.60
N GLU A 101 -10.77 -8.08 11.72
CA GLU A 101 -10.77 -6.62 11.85
C GLU A 101 -9.34 -6.08 11.84
N ILE A 102 -8.41 -6.72 12.55
CA ILE A 102 -6.98 -6.39 12.51
C ILE A 102 -6.44 -6.48 11.07
N ALA A 103 -6.69 -7.60 10.39
CA ALA A 103 -6.26 -7.80 9.01
C ALA A 103 -6.87 -6.74 8.06
N LYS A 104 -8.12 -6.34 8.30
CA LYS A 104 -8.78 -5.27 7.52
C LYS A 104 -8.14 -3.91 7.76
N ALA A 105 -7.82 -3.58 9.02
CA ALA A 105 -7.15 -2.33 9.38
C ALA A 105 -5.76 -2.24 8.74
N LEU A 106 -4.94 -3.30 8.88
CA LEU A 106 -3.60 -3.38 8.29
C LEU A 106 -3.60 -3.48 6.75
N LYS A 107 -4.74 -3.80 6.14
CA LYS A 107 -4.91 -3.77 4.68
C LYS A 107 -5.26 -2.37 4.15
N ASN A 108 -5.75 -1.49 5.02
CA ASN A 108 -6.19 -0.14 4.69
C ASN A 108 -5.30 0.90 5.38
N LEU A 109 -3.99 0.74 5.20
CA LEU A 109 -2.99 1.65 5.72
C LEU A 109 -3.10 3.03 5.07
N ILE A 110 -2.97 4.07 5.90
CA ILE A 110 -2.96 5.47 5.49
C ILE A 110 -1.52 5.96 5.64
N PRO A 111 -0.84 6.48 4.60
CA PRO A 111 0.46 7.10 4.75
C PRO A 111 0.44 8.19 5.83
N ALA A 112 1.46 8.25 6.70
CA ALA A 112 1.44 9.15 7.86
C ALA A 112 1.26 10.63 7.47
N LYS A 113 1.86 11.05 6.35
CA LYS A 113 1.67 12.40 5.80
C LYS A 113 0.20 12.66 5.41
N GLN A 114 -0.45 11.71 4.74
CA GLN A 114 -1.86 11.82 4.37
C GLN A 114 -2.75 11.84 5.62
N PHE A 115 -2.41 11.07 6.65
CA PHE A 115 -3.14 11.05 7.91
C PHE A 115 -3.11 12.43 8.59
N LEU A 116 -1.95 13.10 8.64
CA LEU A 116 -1.85 14.45 9.19
C LEU A 116 -2.71 15.46 8.41
N GLU A 117 -2.65 15.43 7.08
CA GLU A 117 -3.46 16.32 6.23
C GLU A 117 -4.97 16.11 6.44
N MET A 118 -5.41 14.86 6.64
CA MET A 118 -6.81 14.53 6.94
C MET A 118 -7.29 15.11 8.26
N MET A 119 -6.40 15.21 9.27
CA MET A 119 -6.75 15.79 10.56
C MET A 119 -6.79 17.31 10.52
N GLU A 120 -5.92 17.94 9.75
CA GLU A 120 -5.88 19.41 9.58
C GLU A 120 -7.07 19.93 8.75
N LYS A 121 -7.56 19.12 7.80
CA LYS A 121 -8.72 19.44 6.95
C LYS A 121 -10.08 19.14 7.61
N LYS A 122 -10.13 18.72 8.87
CA LYS A 122 -11.36 18.66 9.67
C LYS A 122 -11.51 19.91 10.53
N PRO A 123 -12.10 21.02 10.03
CA PRO A 123 -12.93 21.82 10.90
C PRO A 123 -14.18 21.03 11.28
N MET A 124 -14.68 21.34 12.46
CA MET A 124 -15.84 20.78 13.13
C MET A 124 -17.09 20.77 12.22
N GLU A 125 -17.52 19.60 11.74
CA GLU A 125 -18.86 19.43 11.16
C GLU A 125 -19.53 18.18 11.74
N THR A 126 -20.48 18.43 12.64
CA THR A 126 -21.54 17.49 13.05
C THR A 126 -22.47 17.18 11.87
N PRO A 127 -23.11 16.00 11.86
CA PRO A 127 -23.79 15.45 10.70
C PRO A 127 -25.19 16.05 10.50
N THR A 128 -25.47 16.56 9.31
CA THR A 128 -26.85 16.72 8.84
C THR A 128 -26.96 16.25 7.38
N GLU A 129 -27.76 15.21 7.23
CA GLU A 129 -28.63 14.81 6.10
C GLU A 129 -28.18 14.90 4.64
N ILE A 130 -28.53 13.81 3.97
CA ILE A 130 -28.39 13.48 2.56
C ILE A 130 -29.41 14.27 1.72
N GLN A 131 -28.98 14.88 0.61
CA GLN A 131 -29.57 14.61 -0.72
C GLN A 131 -28.80 15.23 -1.91
N PRO A 132 -28.93 14.63 -3.13
CA PRO A 132 -28.03 14.82 -4.28
C PRO A 132 -28.57 15.77 -5.38
N GLN A 133 -27.75 15.95 -6.45
CA GLN A 133 -27.95 16.65 -7.76
C GLN A 133 -27.40 18.11 -7.77
N THR A 134 -26.71 18.68 -8.79
CA THR A 134 -26.53 18.38 -10.22
C THR A 134 -25.23 19.03 -10.74
N ILE A 135 -24.78 18.56 -11.90
CA ILE A 135 -23.67 18.95 -12.79
C ILE A 135 -23.67 20.47 -13.14
N GLU A 136 -22.49 21.13 -13.25
CA GLU A 136 -21.91 21.68 -14.52
C GLU A 136 -20.76 22.73 -14.30
N GLN A 137 -19.76 22.69 -15.21
CA GLN A 137 -18.75 23.71 -15.64
C GLN A 137 -17.52 23.97 -14.74
N ALA A 138 -16.29 23.53 -15.10
CA ALA A 138 -15.38 23.96 -16.19
C ALA A 138 -14.61 25.28 -15.91
N GLN A 139 -13.35 25.20 -15.45
CA GLN A 139 -12.14 25.51 -16.23
C GLN A 139 -10.86 25.62 -15.36
N PRO A 140 -9.66 25.39 -15.95
CA PRO A 140 -8.40 25.17 -15.25
C PRO A 140 -7.59 26.46 -15.06
N ARG A 141 -6.91 26.59 -13.92
CA ARG A 141 -5.90 27.65 -13.71
C ARG A 141 -4.49 27.04 -13.68
N GLN A 142 -3.77 27.26 -14.77
CA GLN A 142 -2.31 27.23 -14.81
C GLN A 142 -1.78 28.44 -14.04
N GLU A 143 -0.70 28.26 -13.29
CA GLU A 143 0.35 29.28 -13.10
C GLU A 143 1.65 28.54 -12.74
N ALA A 144 2.69 28.87 -13.50
CA ALA A 144 4.01 28.27 -13.49
C ALA A 144 5.01 29.20 -12.79
N ILE A 145 5.96 28.63 -12.03
CA ILE A 145 7.26 29.25 -11.69
C ILE A 145 8.20 28.09 -11.26
N ALA A 146 9.10 27.60 -12.13
CA ALA A 146 10.46 28.08 -12.42
C ALA A 146 11.54 27.57 -11.45
N VAL A 147 12.20 26.51 -11.90
CA VAL A 147 13.62 26.07 -11.79
C VAL A 147 14.55 26.74 -10.77
N SER A 148 15.26 25.91 -9.99
CA SER A 148 16.65 26.19 -9.62
C SER A 148 17.46 24.89 -9.53
N GLU A 149 18.44 24.76 -10.43
CA GLU A 149 19.49 23.75 -10.45
C GLU A 149 20.63 24.14 -9.50
N VAL A 150 21.16 23.18 -8.73
CA VAL A 150 22.61 23.09 -8.46
C VAL A 150 23.02 21.62 -8.28
N GLN A 151 23.91 21.12 -9.15
CA GLN A 151 24.70 19.88 -9.01
C GLN A 151 26.00 20.16 -8.19
N PRO A 152 27.04 19.31 -8.16
CA PRO A 152 27.18 17.94 -7.64
C PRO A 152 28.36 17.81 -6.62
N SER A 153 28.43 16.73 -5.85
CA SER A 153 29.72 16.24 -5.33
C SER A 153 29.73 14.71 -5.20
N ALA A 154 30.78 14.12 -5.79
CA ALA A 154 30.99 12.69 -6.02
C ALA A 154 31.83 12.04 -4.88
N PRO A 155 32.55 10.91 -5.11
CA PRO A 155 32.07 9.52 -5.07
C PRO A 155 32.90 8.65 -4.09
N LEU A 156 32.57 7.35 -3.96
CA LEU A 156 33.45 6.16 -3.72
C LEU A 156 32.62 5.00 -3.08
N PRO A 157 32.99 3.72 -3.24
CA PRO A 157 33.50 3.00 -4.41
C PRO A 157 32.66 1.73 -4.75
N GLU A 158 32.88 1.26 -5.98
CA GLU A 158 32.32 0.09 -6.63
C GLU A 158 32.52 -1.23 -5.87
N ALA A 159 31.44 -2.02 -5.76
CA ALA A 159 31.53 -3.46 -5.63
C ALA A 159 30.65 -4.10 -6.71
N LYS A 160 31.31 -4.75 -7.68
CA LYS A 160 30.71 -5.47 -8.81
C LYS A 160 29.80 -6.59 -8.30
N ILE A 161 28.53 -6.53 -8.67
CA ILE A 161 27.70 -7.74 -8.81
C ILE A 161 27.16 -7.72 -10.24
N GLU A 162 27.78 -8.56 -11.08
CA GLU A 162 27.20 -8.94 -12.37
C GLU A 162 25.88 -9.66 -12.13
N VAL A 163 24.78 -9.07 -12.58
CA VAL A 163 23.58 -9.84 -12.92
C VAL A 163 23.11 -9.39 -14.29
N LYS A 164 22.99 -10.38 -15.18
CA LYS A 164 22.54 -10.25 -16.57
C LYS A 164 21.19 -9.52 -16.63
N PRO A 165 20.93 -8.75 -17.70
CA PRO A 165 19.87 -7.75 -17.73
C PRO A 165 18.51 -8.42 -17.65
N ALA A 166 17.77 -8.17 -16.56
CA ALA A 166 16.34 -8.35 -16.58
C ALA A 166 15.80 -7.29 -17.54
N GLU A 167 15.32 -7.73 -18.70
CA GLU A 167 14.62 -6.94 -19.70
C GLU A 167 13.66 -6.00 -18.98
N ALA A 168 13.96 -4.71 -18.99
CA ALA A 168 13.00 -3.69 -18.65
C ALA A 168 11.86 -3.85 -19.65
N PHE A 169 10.74 -4.41 -19.19
CA PHE A 169 9.51 -4.42 -19.97
C PHE A 169 9.14 -2.95 -20.16
N GLU A 170 9.49 -2.36 -21.30
CA GLU A 170 9.11 -1.00 -21.66
C GLU A 170 7.59 -0.99 -21.88
N ILE A 171 6.85 -0.69 -20.81
CA ILE A 171 5.40 -0.58 -20.87
C ILE A 171 5.08 0.71 -21.63
N PRO A 172 4.38 0.64 -22.77
CA PRO A 172 4.03 1.82 -23.54
C PRO A 172 3.14 2.79 -22.75
N LEU A 173 3.32 4.09 -22.97
CA LEU A 173 2.58 5.16 -22.27
C LEU A 173 1.06 5.02 -22.39
N ASN A 174 0.54 4.46 -23.48
CA ASN A 174 -0.88 4.17 -23.65
C ASN A 174 -1.40 3.18 -22.59
N VAL A 175 -0.62 2.15 -22.24
CA VAL A 175 -1.00 1.17 -21.23
C VAL A 175 -1.01 1.78 -19.83
N ILE A 176 -0.07 2.69 -19.57
CA ILE A 176 0.00 3.45 -18.31
C ILE A 176 -1.23 4.36 -18.18
N ASN A 177 -1.60 5.07 -19.24
CA ASN A 177 -2.76 5.96 -19.25
C ASN A 177 -4.07 5.19 -19.10
N GLU A 178 -4.22 4.04 -19.77
CA GLU A 178 -5.38 3.17 -19.59
C GLU A 178 -5.43 2.56 -18.19
N GLY A 179 -4.28 2.18 -17.62
CA GLY A 179 -4.17 1.75 -16.22
C GLY A 179 -4.68 2.79 -15.23
N LYS A 180 -4.39 4.08 -15.45
CA LYS A 180 -4.94 5.18 -14.62
C LYS A 180 -6.46 5.30 -14.71
N LYS A 181 -7.04 5.02 -15.88
CA LYS A 181 -8.50 5.03 -16.09
C LYS A 181 -9.21 3.84 -15.44
N LEU A 182 -8.50 2.74 -15.22
CA LEU A 182 -9.06 1.56 -14.55
C LEU A 182 -9.21 1.74 -13.04
N LEU A 183 -8.48 2.68 -12.42
CA LEU A 183 -8.55 2.90 -10.97
C LEU A 183 -9.98 3.25 -10.51
N GLY A 184 -10.56 2.37 -9.69
CA GLY A 184 -11.90 2.54 -9.14
C GLY A 184 -13.03 2.00 -10.03
N THR A 185 -12.72 1.36 -11.17
CA THR A 185 -13.76 0.77 -12.05
C THR A 185 -13.97 -0.72 -11.83
N LEU A 186 -13.07 -1.41 -11.10
CA LEU A 186 -13.07 -2.88 -10.93
C LEU A 186 -13.08 -3.64 -12.25
N GLU A 187 -12.42 -3.08 -13.27
CA GLU A 187 -12.25 -3.69 -14.58
C GLU A 187 -10.80 -4.12 -14.83
N ALA A 188 -10.64 -4.99 -15.82
CA ALA A 188 -9.39 -5.54 -16.29
C ALA A 188 -9.29 -5.37 -17.80
N ILE A 189 -8.12 -4.99 -18.28
CA ILE A 189 -7.75 -4.93 -19.69
C ILE A 189 -6.77 -6.07 -19.97
N LEU A 190 -7.06 -6.83 -21.02
CA LEU A 190 -6.24 -7.91 -21.53
C LEU A 190 -5.47 -7.41 -22.75
N LEU A 191 -4.15 -7.62 -22.77
CA LEU A 191 -3.25 -7.08 -23.80
C LEU A 191 -2.54 -8.21 -24.56
N ASP A 192 -2.36 -8.03 -25.85
CA ASP A 192 -1.58 -8.93 -26.71
C ASP A 192 -0.07 -8.63 -26.66
N SER A 193 0.72 -9.34 -27.49
CA SER A 193 2.17 -9.14 -27.57
C SER A 193 2.62 -7.80 -28.16
N ASN A 194 1.69 -7.05 -28.74
CA ASN A 194 1.92 -5.74 -29.34
C ASN A 194 1.31 -4.61 -28.49
N TRP A 195 0.90 -4.90 -27.25
CA TRP A 195 0.23 -3.95 -26.34
C TRP A 195 -1.13 -3.45 -26.83
N ASN A 196 -1.78 -4.17 -27.74
CA ASN A 196 -3.15 -3.87 -28.14
C ASN A 196 -4.14 -4.47 -27.14
N ILE A 197 -5.22 -3.74 -26.90
CA ILE A 197 -6.32 -4.20 -26.05
C ILE A 197 -7.09 -5.28 -26.80
N ILE A 198 -7.05 -6.50 -26.27
CA ILE A 198 -7.82 -7.64 -26.77
C ILE A 198 -9.27 -7.55 -26.28
N ASP A 199 -9.43 -7.31 -24.98
CA ASP A 199 -10.74 -7.31 -24.34
C ASP A 199 -10.69 -6.54 -23.01
N LYS A 200 -11.86 -6.09 -22.56
CA LYS A 200 -12.07 -5.44 -21.27
C LYS A 200 -13.15 -6.20 -20.49
N VAL A 201 -12.80 -6.68 -19.31
CA VAL A 201 -13.67 -7.55 -18.50
C VAL A 201 -13.76 -7.08 -17.06
N SER A 202 -14.82 -7.44 -16.34
CA SER A 202 -14.86 -7.21 -14.89
C SER A 202 -13.81 -8.06 -14.19
N VAL A 203 -13.19 -7.52 -13.13
CA VAL A 203 -12.23 -8.26 -12.29
C VAL A 203 -12.83 -9.53 -11.70
N ARG A 204 -14.16 -9.56 -11.49
CA ARG A 204 -14.87 -10.76 -11.01
C ARG A 204 -14.80 -11.92 -12.01
N ASP A 205 -14.91 -11.60 -13.29
CA ASP A 205 -14.99 -12.58 -14.38
C ASP A 205 -13.61 -12.83 -15.01
N LEU A 206 -12.59 -12.06 -14.61
CA LEU A 206 -11.23 -12.14 -15.14
C LEU A 206 -10.67 -13.57 -15.08
N VAL A 207 -10.79 -14.24 -13.93
CA VAL A 207 -10.24 -15.60 -13.77
C VAL A 207 -10.92 -16.60 -14.71
N GLU A 208 -12.24 -16.51 -14.86
CA GLU A 208 -13.00 -17.38 -15.75
C GLU A 208 -12.65 -17.12 -17.22
N LYS A 209 -12.56 -15.84 -17.61
CA LYS A 209 -12.16 -15.44 -18.96
C LYS A 209 -10.76 -15.91 -19.31
N LEU A 210 -9.80 -15.82 -18.38
CA LEU A 210 -8.43 -16.31 -18.58
C LEU A 210 -8.38 -17.83 -18.71
N GLN A 211 -9.25 -18.57 -18.00
CA GLN A 211 -9.35 -20.03 -18.14
C GLN A 211 -9.90 -20.44 -19.50
N GLN A 212 -10.85 -19.68 -20.05
CA GLN A 212 -11.45 -19.90 -21.37
C GLN A 212 -10.56 -19.43 -22.54
N ALA A 213 -9.60 -18.53 -22.29
CA ALA A 213 -8.71 -18.01 -23.33
C ALA A 213 -7.67 -19.05 -23.80
N ASP A 214 -7.29 -18.96 -25.08
CA ASP A 214 -6.23 -19.77 -25.68
C ASP A 214 -4.85 -19.41 -25.11
N TYR A 215 -3.98 -20.41 -25.03
CA TYR A 215 -2.60 -20.23 -24.57
C TYR A 215 -1.84 -19.25 -25.48
N GLY A 216 -1.15 -18.27 -24.88
CA GLY A 216 -0.32 -17.31 -25.62
C GLY A 216 -1.07 -16.18 -26.33
N LYS A 217 -2.41 -16.15 -26.27
CA LYS A 217 -3.21 -15.05 -26.83
C LYS A 217 -3.06 -13.75 -26.04
N ILE A 218 -2.98 -13.87 -24.71
CA ILE A 218 -2.85 -12.74 -23.79
C ILE A 218 -1.42 -12.72 -23.27
N GLN A 219 -0.72 -11.60 -23.41
CA GLN A 219 0.64 -11.42 -22.92
C GLN A 219 0.69 -10.67 -21.60
N ALA A 220 -0.17 -9.65 -21.43
CA ALA A 220 -0.23 -8.82 -20.24
C ALA A 220 -1.66 -8.59 -19.75
N ILE A 221 -1.81 -8.45 -18.43
CA ILE A 221 -3.08 -8.10 -17.79
C ILE A 221 -2.87 -6.84 -16.96
N VAL A 222 -3.77 -5.88 -17.10
CA VAL A 222 -3.82 -4.67 -16.27
C VAL A 222 -5.19 -4.58 -15.64
N PHE A 223 -5.30 -4.56 -14.32
CA PHE A 223 -6.62 -4.60 -13.68
C PHE A 223 -6.69 -3.89 -12.33
N ASP A 224 -7.89 -3.39 -12.04
CA ASP A 224 -8.22 -2.70 -10.80
C ASP A 224 -8.55 -3.70 -9.69
N GLY A 225 -7.52 -4.44 -9.25
CA GLY A 225 -7.68 -5.43 -8.20
C GLY A 225 -6.37 -5.87 -7.55
N ILE A 226 -6.51 -6.84 -6.65
CA ILE A 226 -5.38 -7.43 -5.92
C ILE A 226 -4.85 -8.62 -6.70
N VAL A 227 -3.54 -8.67 -6.92
CA VAL A 227 -2.89 -9.84 -7.53
C VAL A 227 -2.89 -10.98 -6.52
N THR A 228 -3.62 -12.05 -6.80
CA THR A 228 -3.73 -13.23 -5.92
C THR A 228 -2.93 -14.40 -6.46
N GLN A 229 -2.57 -15.37 -5.60
CA GLN A 229 -1.92 -16.62 -6.04
C GLN A 229 -2.75 -17.35 -7.12
N ARG A 230 -4.08 -17.43 -6.95
CA ARG A 230 -4.97 -18.08 -7.94
C ARG A 230 -4.89 -17.42 -9.32
N LEU A 231 -4.83 -16.08 -9.37
CA LEU A 231 -4.67 -15.36 -10.62
C LEU A 231 -3.29 -15.62 -11.25
N LEU A 232 -2.25 -15.65 -10.42
CA LEU A 232 -0.87 -15.92 -10.86
C LEU A 232 -0.70 -17.32 -11.43
N ASP A 233 -1.31 -18.33 -10.79
CA ASP A 233 -1.27 -19.72 -11.23
C ASP A 233 -1.98 -19.88 -12.60
N VAL A 234 -3.16 -19.27 -12.76
CA VAL A 234 -3.90 -19.27 -14.04
C VAL A 234 -3.10 -18.55 -15.12
N ALA A 235 -2.54 -17.39 -14.81
CA ALA A 235 -1.74 -16.61 -15.73
C ALA A 235 -0.48 -17.36 -16.21
N SER A 236 0.23 -18.03 -15.29
CA SER A 236 1.39 -18.87 -15.62
C SER A 236 0.98 -20.03 -16.53
N SER A 237 -0.16 -20.69 -16.26
CA SER A 237 -0.67 -21.80 -17.05
C SER A 237 -1.06 -21.41 -18.49
N LYS A 238 -1.34 -20.12 -18.72
CA LYS A 238 -1.77 -19.57 -20.02
C LYS A 238 -0.67 -18.84 -20.78
N GLY A 239 0.55 -18.78 -20.22
CA GLY A 239 1.71 -18.16 -20.85
C GLY A 239 1.73 -16.62 -20.75
N ILE A 240 1.03 -16.05 -19.76
CA ILE A 240 0.98 -14.61 -19.53
C ILE A 240 2.27 -14.17 -18.86
N LYS A 241 2.95 -13.18 -19.43
CA LYS A 241 4.27 -12.73 -18.95
C LYS A 241 4.20 -11.61 -17.93
N LEU A 242 3.15 -10.79 -17.97
CA LEU A 242 3.03 -9.59 -17.14
C LEU A 242 1.65 -9.45 -16.50
N ILE A 243 1.61 -9.18 -15.21
CA ILE A 243 0.40 -8.85 -14.47
C ILE A 243 0.63 -7.54 -13.72
N ILE A 244 -0.24 -6.56 -13.98
CA ILE A 244 -0.25 -5.26 -13.31
C ILE A 244 -1.57 -5.13 -12.55
N GLY A 245 -1.48 -5.00 -11.24
CA GLY A 245 -2.65 -4.75 -10.37
C GLY A 245 -2.47 -3.51 -9.51
N ILE A 246 -3.46 -3.22 -8.66
CA ILE A 246 -3.34 -2.15 -7.66
C ILE A 246 -2.26 -2.49 -6.63
N ARG A 247 -2.25 -3.75 -6.19
CA ARG A 247 -1.32 -4.26 -5.19
C ARG A 247 -1.17 -5.77 -5.28
N ILE A 248 -0.08 -6.27 -4.72
CA ILE A 248 0.23 -7.69 -4.62
C ILE A 248 -0.40 -8.24 -3.34
N GLY A 249 -1.16 -9.33 -3.45
CA GLY A 249 -1.72 -10.07 -2.31
C GLY A 249 -0.71 -11.05 -1.70
N ASN A 250 -1.18 -11.94 -0.83
CA ASN A 250 -0.31 -12.98 -0.28
C ASN A 250 0.00 -14.03 -1.35
N ILE A 251 1.23 -14.01 -1.87
CA ILE A 251 1.73 -14.91 -2.93
C ILE A 251 2.84 -15.75 -2.31
N SER A 252 2.63 -17.06 -2.23
CA SER A 252 3.58 -17.99 -1.62
C SER A 252 4.67 -18.43 -2.60
N LYS A 253 4.37 -18.39 -3.91
CA LYS A 253 5.29 -18.79 -4.97
C LYS A 253 5.14 -17.86 -6.16
N LYS A 254 6.22 -17.17 -6.52
CA LYS A 254 6.30 -16.39 -7.74
C LYS A 254 6.91 -17.26 -8.85
N PRO A 255 6.16 -17.61 -9.90
CA PRO A 255 6.73 -18.30 -11.06
C PRO A 255 7.78 -17.42 -11.73
N GLU A 256 8.92 -17.97 -12.13
CA GLU A 256 9.98 -17.22 -12.83
C GLU A 256 9.51 -16.67 -14.18
N ASN A 257 8.46 -17.26 -14.77
CA ASN A 257 7.91 -16.88 -16.07
C ASN A 257 6.87 -15.75 -16.02
N VAL A 258 6.48 -15.28 -14.83
CA VAL A 258 5.45 -14.23 -14.70
C VAL A 258 5.97 -13.06 -13.86
N ILE A 259 6.10 -11.91 -14.52
CA ILE A 259 6.42 -10.64 -13.88
C ILE A 259 5.14 -10.06 -13.29
N VAL A 260 5.20 -9.72 -12.01
CA VAL A 260 4.10 -9.06 -11.29
C VAL A 260 4.57 -7.66 -10.93
N MET A 261 3.79 -6.67 -11.33
CA MET A 261 3.99 -5.26 -11.00
C MET A 261 2.71 -4.67 -10.42
N THR A 262 2.84 -3.50 -9.82
CA THR A 262 1.74 -2.70 -9.31
C THR A 262 1.60 -1.41 -10.09
N PHE A 263 0.45 -0.76 -9.93
CA PHE A 263 0.23 0.60 -10.41
C PHE A 263 1.25 1.61 -9.87
N GLN A 264 1.75 1.42 -8.66
CA GLN A 264 2.83 2.27 -8.13
C GLN A 264 4.13 2.08 -8.93
N ASP A 265 4.47 0.83 -9.24
CA ASP A 265 5.66 0.52 -10.02
C ASP A 265 5.59 1.19 -11.40
N ILE A 266 4.44 1.15 -12.08
CA ILE A 266 4.31 1.69 -13.45
C ILE A 266 4.02 3.19 -13.52
N PHE A 267 3.42 3.80 -12.49
CA PHE A 267 3.19 5.25 -12.43
C PHE A 267 4.42 6.01 -11.95
N GLY A 268 5.32 5.36 -11.20
CA GLY A 268 6.58 5.95 -10.75
C GLY A 268 7.67 6.02 -11.83
N VAL A 269 7.61 5.18 -12.88
CA VAL A 269 8.63 5.19 -13.97
C VAL A 269 8.40 6.29 -15.00
N ALA A 270 7.19 6.86 -15.06
CA ALA A 270 6.89 8.01 -15.94
C ALA A 270 7.32 9.31 -15.25
N SER A 271 8.63 9.49 -15.09
CA SER A 271 9.27 10.78 -14.80
C SER A 271 9.77 11.41 -16.10
#